data_AF-A0A662J4R6-F1
#
_entry.id   AF-A0A662J4R6-F1
#
_cell.length_a   1.000
_cell.length_b   1.000
_cell.length_c   1.000
_cell.angle_alpha   90.00
_cell.angle_beta   90.00
_cell.angle_gamma   90.00
#
_symmetry.space_group_name_H-M   'P 1'
#
loop_
_entity.id
_entity.type
_entity.pdbx_description
1 polymer ?
#
loop_
_entity_poly.entity_id
_entity_poly.type
_entity_poly.pdbx_seq_one_letter_code
_entity_poly.pdbx_strand_id
1 'polypeptide(L)'
;MKVSPLGEVEPMKPHHNEVKRYRVIRFEETVVQVFNLFRAENCRDLVINATPNWDFWEKWDMTYRTLRVAHGGLSKDEMKVFLLVKGPYIKGSKTRYARLLDIFATIATYYNAVRIVRDTHAIDRMKYSESTS
;
A
#
# COMPACT_ATOMS: atom_id res chain seq x y z
N MET A 1 30.81 -29.83 34.52
CA MET A 1 30.43 -29.88 33.10
C MET A 1 29.23 -28.95 32.92
N LYS A 2 29.40 -27.77 32.31
CA LYS A 2 28.30 -26.82 32.06
C LYS A 2 27.60 -27.24 30.77
N VAL A 3 26.33 -27.64 30.87
CA VAL A 3 25.47 -27.92 29.71
C VAL A 3 24.76 -26.61 29.35
N SER A 4 24.88 -26.18 28.08
CA SER A 4 24.21 -24.99 27.55
C SER A 4 22.68 -25.19 27.56
N PRO A 5 21.86 -24.21 28.01
CA PRO A 5 20.41 -24.36 28.10
C PRO A 5 19.66 -24.10 26.78
N LEU A 6 20.38 -23.90 25.67
CA LEU A 6 19.80 -23.73 24.34
C LEU A 6 20.22 -24.94 23.52
N GLY A 7 19.36 -25.94 23.47
CA GLY A 7 19.50 -27.05 22.53
C GLY A 7 19.67 -26.48 21.12
N GLU A 8 20.65 -27.01 20.38
CA GLU A 8 20.88 -26.66 18.99
C GLU A 8 19.59 -26.92 18.22
N VAL A 9 18.87 -25.85 17.88
CA VAL A 9 17.72 -25.94 16.99
C VAL A 9 18.33 -26.12 15.60
N GLU A 10 18.23 -27.33 15.04
CA GLU A 10 18.66 -27.55 13.66
C GLU A 10 18.04 -26.47 12.75
N PRO A 11 18.81 -25.85 11.85
CA PRO A 11 18.27 -24.89 10.90
C PRO A 11 17.18 -25.59 10.09
N MET A 12 16.00 -24.96 10.05
CA MET A 12 14.86 -25.46 9.28
C MET A 12 15.28 -25.60 7.82
N LYS A 13 15.49 -26.84 7.37
CA LYS A 13 15.83 -27.12 5.97
C LYS A 13 14.67 -26.63 5.11
N PRO A 14 14.93 -25.85 4.04
CA PRO A 14 13.87 -25.44 3.15
C PRO A 14 13.21 -26.69 2.57
N HIS A 15 11.90 -26.84 2.76
CA HIS A 15 11.14 -27.90 2.13
C HIS A 15 11.25 -27.73 0.61
N HIS A 16 12.12 -28.54 -0.01
CA HIS A 16 12.07 -28.81 -1.43
C HIS A 16 10.72 -29.44 -1.75
N ASN A 17 10.09 -28.94 -2.81
CA ASN A 17 8.83 -29.40 -3.42
C ASN A 17 7.55 -28.78 -2.85
N GLU A 18 7.32 -27.51 -3.16
CA GLU A 18 6.07 -27.04 -3.78
C GLU A 18 6.21 -25.54 -4.08
N VAL A 19 6.87 -25.19 -5.19
CA VAL A 19 6.72 -23.83 -5.73
C VAL A 19 5.32 -23.76 -6.35
N LYS A 20 4.28 -23.58 -5.52
CA LYS A 20 3.01 -23.07 -6.01
C LYS A 20 3.34 -21.76 -6.70
N ARG A 21 3.29 -21.74 -8.03
CA ARG A 21 3.41 -20.52 -8.82
C ARG A 21 2.19 -19.66 -8.46
N TYR A 22 2.33 -18.84 -7.42
CA TYR A 22 1.37 -17.79 -7.16
C TYR A 22 1.42 -16.87 -8.37
N ARG A 23 0.31 -16.79 -9.10
CA ARG A 23 0.15 -15.77 -10.12
C ARG A 23 0.16 -14.44 -9.37
N VAL A 24 1.28 -13.72 -9.43
CA VAL A 24 1.38 -12.37 -8.88
C VAL A 24 0.44 -11.50 -9.69
N ILE A 25 -0.77 -11.27 -9.18
CA ILE A 25 -1.68 -10.26 -9.72
C ILE A 25 -1.10 -8.93 -9.28
N ARG A 26 -0.18 -8.39 -10.08
CA ARG A 26 0.33 -7.04 -9.88
C ARG A 26 -0.83 -6.08 -9.99
N PHE A 27 -0.94 -5.15 -9.04
CA PHE A 27 -1.90 -4.08 -9.16
C PHE A 27 -1.53 -3.23 -10.38
N GLU A 28 -2.51 -2.82 -11.19
CA GLU A 28 -2.23 -2.11 -12.45
C GLU A 28 -1.41 -0.83 -12.21
N GLU A 29 -1.59 -0.19 -11.05
CA GLU A 29 -0.84 1.01 -10.68
C GLU A 29 0.50 0.74 -10.02
N THR A 30 0.91 -0.51 -9.85
CA THR A 30 2.20 -0.84 -9.24
C THR A 30 3.35 -0.12 -9.94
N VAL A 31 3.33 -0.02 -11.27
CA VAL A 31 4.36 0.69 -12.05
C VAL A 31 4.42 2.18 -11.69
N VAL A 32 3.25 2.82 -11.58
CA VAL A 32 3.13 4.24 -11.22
C VAL A 32 3.60 4.49 -9.78
N GLN A 33 3.25 3.59 -8.85
CA GLN A 33 3.67 3.71 -7.45
C GLN A 33 5.18 3.52 -7.31
N VAL A 34 5.78 2.55 -8.00
CA VAL A 34 7.23 2.36 -8.01
C VAL A 34 7.94 3.58 -8.62
N PHE A 35 7.41 4.13 -9.72
CA PHE A 35 7.93 5.36 -10.30
C PHE A 35 7.89 6.53 -9.30
N ASN A 36 6.78 6.71 -8.60
CA ASN A 36 6.65 7.75 -7.58
C ASN A 36 7.58 7.53 -6.38
N LEU A 37 7.84 6.28 -5.98
CA LEU A 37 8.83 5.96 -4.97
C LEU A 37 10.22 6.44 -5.41
N PHE A 38 10.67 6.10 -6.61
CA PHE A 38 11.97 6.54 -7.12
C PHE A 38 12.10 8.06 -7.31
N ARG A 39 10.99 8.79 -7.41
CA ARG A 39 11.00 10.26 -7.44
C ARG A 39 11.16 10.90 -6.06
N ALA A 40 10.95 10.16 -4.98
CA ALA A 40 11.09 10.69 -3.64
C ALA A 40 12.57 10.91 -3.31
N GLU A 41 12.92 12.06 -2.73
CA GLU A 41 14.30 12.43 -2.40
C GLU A 41 14.98 11.44 -1.43
N ASN A 42 14.19 10.71 -0.65
CA ASN A 42 14.66 9.70 0.30
C ASN A 42 14.70 8.28 -0.30
N CYS A 43 14.29 8.09 -1.55
CA CYS A 43 14.45 6.81 -2.23
C CYS A 43 15.88 6.69 -2.78
N ARG A 44 16.50 5.54 -2.53
CA ARG A 44 17.86 5.22 -3.00
C ARG A 44 17.80 4.48 -4.33
N ASP A 45 18.90 3.85 -4.71
CA ASP A 45 19.08 3.24 -6.03
C ASP A 45 18.25 1.97 -6.26
N LEU A 46 17.77 1.34 -5.18
CA LEU A 46 17.10 0.04 -5.25
C LEU A 46 15.82 0.01 -4.41
N VAL A 47 14.75 -0.51 -5.03
CA VAL A 47 13.49 -0.86 -4.36
C VAL A 47 13.29 -2.36 -4.50
N ILE A 48 13.21 -3.07 -3.38
CA ILE A 48 12.95 -4.51 -3.35
C ILE A 48 11.58 -4.71 -2.70
N ASN A 49 10.72 -5.50 -3.34
CA ASN A 49 9.40 -5.85 -2.82
C ASN A 49 9.36 -7.36 -2.55
N ALA A 50 8.91 -7.74 -1.36
CA ALA A 50 8.73 -9.13 -0.97
C ALA A 50 7.71 -9.84 -1.89
N THR A 51 7.90 -11.15 -2.10
CA THR A 51 6.87 -12.00 -2.71
C THR A 51 5.69 -12.18 -1.75
N PRO A 52 4.46 -12.44 -2.21
CA PRO A 52 3.33 -12.70 -1.31
C PRO A 52 3.64 -13.79 -0.28
N ASN A 53 3.19 -13.59 0.97
CA ASN A 53 3.43 -14.45 2.13
C ASN A 53 4.89 -14.57 2.58
N TRP A 54 5.75 -13.66 2.13
CA TRP A 54 7.12 -13.54 2.57
C TRP A 54 7.35 -12.10 3.07
N ASP A 55 8.31 -11.93 3.99
CA ASP A 55 8.67 -10.63 4.53
C ASP A 55 10.16 -10.59 4.84
N PHE A 56 10.75 -9.40 4.89
CA PHE A 56 12.18 -9.20 5.17
C PHE A 56 12.54 -9.29 6.65
N TRP A 57 11.56 -9.52 7.53
CA TRP A 57 11.76 -9.55 8.96
C TRP A 57 12.37 -10.87 9.44
N GLU A 58 13.36 -10.74 10.31
CA GLU A 58 13.95 -11.84 11.06
C GLU A 58 13.35 -11.94 12.47
N LYS A 59 13.54 -13.09 13.12
CA LYS A 59 12.96 -13.36 14.45
C LYS A 59 13.42 -12.39 15.54
N TRP A 60 14.56 -11.72 15.36
CA TRP A 60 15.12 -10.76 16.31
C TRP A 60 14.76 -9.30 16.01
N ASP A 61 14.14 -9.01 14.86
CA ASP A 61 13.77 -7.64 14.48
C ASP A 61 12.55 -7.12 15.27
N MET A 62 11.82 -8.01 15.96
CA MET A 62 10.60 -7.68 16.71
C MET A 62 10.68 -8.15 18.15
N THR A 63 10.09 -7.36 19.06
CA THR A 63 9.94 -7.74 20.47
C THR A 63 8.86 -8.82 20.69
N TYR A 64 8.03 -9.08 19.68
CA TYR A 64 7.02 -10.13 19.68
C TYR A 64 7.45 -11.35 18.87
N ARG A 65 7.21 -12.55 19.43
CA ARG A 65 7.72 -13.85 18.93
C ARG A 65 7.34 -14.22 17.49
N THR A 66 6.34 -13.58 16.89
CA THR A 66 5.84 -13.94 15.55
C THR A 66 5.15 -12.75 14.89
N LEU A 67 5.66 -12.32 13.74
CA LEU A 67 4.95 -11.44 12.83
C LEU A 67 3.82 -12.24 12.16
N ARG A 68 2.56 -11.86 12.43
CA ARG A 68 1.40 -12.55 11.86
C ARG A 68 0.96 -11.98 10.51
N VAL A 69 1.07 -10.66 10.36
CA VAL A 69 0.64 -9.92 9.18
C VAL A 69 1.51 -8.67 9.07
N ALA A 70 1.92 -8.34 7.86
CA ALA A 70 2.57 -7.09 7.52
C ALA A 70 1.88 -6.46 6.30
N HIS A 71 2.18 -5.19 6.07
CA HIS A 71 1.72 -4.42 4.92
C HIS A 71 2.89 -3.62 4.34
N GLY A 72 2.75 -3.17 3.10
CA GLY A 72 3.76 -2.36 2.41
C GLY A 72 4.23 -2.98 1.11
N GLY A 73 3.75 -4.18 0.81
CA GLY A 73 3.92 -4.80 -0.49
C GLY A 73 3.05 -4.16 -1.57
N LEU A 74 3.39 -4.49 -2.81
CA LEU A 74 2.73 -3.99 -4.03
C LEU A 74 1.58 -4.90 -4.51
N SER A 75 1.07 -5.76 -3.62
CA SER A 75 -0.04 -6.65 -3.96
C SER A 75 -1.36 -5.88 -4.01
N LYS A 76 -2.32 -6.37 -4.81
CA LYS A 76 -3.64 -5.75 -4.93
C LYS A 76 -4.37 -5.65 -3.58
N ASP A 77 -4.20 -6.63 -2.71
CA ASP A 77 -4.88 -6.70 -1.42
C ASP A 77 -4.28 -5.73 -0.40
N GLU A 78 -2.98 -5.41 -0.52
CA GLU A 78 -2.32 -4.40 0.31
C GLU A 78 -2.54 -2.98 -0.22
N MET A 79 -2.61 -2.80 -1.54
CA MET A 79 -2.73 -1.48 -2.17
C MET A 79 -4.17 -0.97 -2.25
N LYS A 80 -5.17 -1.85 -2.15
CA LYS A 80 -6.59 -1.44 -2.21
C LYS A 80 -7.14 -1.14 -0.83
N VAL A 81 -7.69 0.06 -0.70
CA VAL A 81 -8.46 0.49 0.46
C VAL A 81 -9.87 0.86 0.06
N PHE A 82 -10.80 0.79 1.00
CA PHE A 82 -12.15 1.33 0.81
C PHE A 82 -12.22 2.76 1.36
N LEU A 83 -12.99 3.61 0.68
CA LEU A 83 -13.28 4.96 1.13
C LEU A 83 -14.78 5.11 1.32
N LEU A 84 -15.18 5.54 2.52
CA LEU A 84 -16.53 5.92 2.85
C LEU A 84 -16.53 7.42 3.12
N VAL A 85 -17.28 8.17 2.31
CA VAL A 85 -17.29 9.63 2.36
C VAL A 85 -18.73 10.11 2.41
N LYS A 86 -19.03 11.04 3.32
CA LYS A 86 -20.32 11.69 3.46
C LYS A 86 -20.10 13.17 3.72
N GLY A 87 -20.89 14.01 3.07
CA GLY A 87 -20.85 15.45 3.29
C GLY A 87 -21.74 16.20 2.30
N PRO A 88 -21.89 17.52 2.49
CA PRO A 88 -22.55 18.37 1.52
C PRO A 88 -21.90 18.22 0.14
N TYR A 89 -22.72 18.08 -0.90
CA TYR A 89 -22.28 17.98 -2.30
C TYR A 89 -21.44 16.74 -2.66
N ILE A 90 -21.31 15.76 -1.77
CA ILE A 90 -20.72 14.45 -2.08
C ILE A 90 -21.76 13.59 -2.78
N LYS A 91 -21.34 12.89 -3.85
CA LYS A 91 -22.19 11.94 -4.57
C LYS A 91 -22.66 10.85 -3.61
N GLY A 92 -23.97 10.60 -3.58
CA GLY A 92 -24.56 9.49 -2.79
C GLY A 92 -24.37 8.10 -3.41
N SER A 93 -23.52 7.97 -4.43
CA SER A 93 -23.35 6.76 -5.23
C SER A 93 -21.93 6.20 -5.12
N LYS A 94 -21.80 4.88 -5.34
CA LYS A 94 -20.50 4.22 -5.43
C LYS A 94 -19.67 4.80 -6.58
N THR A 95 -18.45 5.23 -6.26
CA THR A 95 -17.48 5.63 -7.27
C THR A 95 -16.69 4.39 -7.73
N ARG A 96 -16.57 4.17 -9.04
CA ARG A 96 -15.89 2.98 -9.61
C ARG A 96 -14.41 2.92 -9.20
N TYR A 97 -13.77 4.07 -9.12
CA TYR A 97 -12.34 4.21 -8.85
C TYR A 97 -12.04 5.60 -8.26
N ALA A 98 -11.26 5.62 -7.19
CA ALA A 98 -10.68 6.83 -6.62
C ALA A 98 -9.35 6.47 -5.94
N ARG A 99 -8.41 7.42 -5.91
CA ARG A 99 -7.16 7.29 -5.15
C ARG A 99 -7.27 8.01 -3.82
N LEU A 100 -6.43 7.64 -2.85
CA LEU A 100 -6.27 8.41 -1.63
C LEU A 100 -5.90 9.87 -1.90
N LEU A 101 -5.06 10.12 -2.92
CA LEU A 101 -4.71 11.47 -3.35
C LEU A 101 -5.93 12.30 -3.79
N ASP A 102 -6.98 11.66 -4.32
CA ASP A 102 -8.19 12.36 -4.76
C ASP A 102 -8.98 12.93 -3.56
N ILE A 103 -8.76 12.43 -2.33
CA ILE A 103 -9.33 13.01 -1.10
C ILE A 103 -8.85 14.46 -0.92
N PHE A 104 -7.57 14.72 -1.21
CA PHE A 104 -7.00 16.06 -1.11
C PHE A 104 -7.72 17.05 -2.03
N ALA A 105 -8.02 16.66 -3.28
CA ALA A 105 -8.82 17.46 -4.19
C ALA A 105 -10.24 17.71 -3.67
N THR A 106 -10.92 16.67 -3.17
CA THR A 106 -12.27 16.81 -2.60
C THR A 106 -12.29 17.81 -1.43
N ILE A 107 -11.31 17.74 -0.53
CA ILE A 107 -11.19 18.66 0.62
C ILE A 107 -10.89 20.09 0.13
N ALA A 108 -9.93 20.26 -0.79
CA ALA A 108 -9.60 21.56 -1.33
C ALA A 108 -10.80 22.23 -2.02
N THR A 109 -11.56 21.48 -2.81
CA THR A 109 -12.81 21.97 -3.41
C THR A 109 -13.85 22.32 -2.36
N TYR A 110 -13.94 21.58 -1.25
CA TYR A 110 -14.86 21.90 -0.16
C TYR A 110 -14.58 23.26 0.49
N TYR A 111 -13.29 23.60 0.66
CA TYR A 111 -12.87 24.88 1.23
C TYR A 111 -12.64 26.00 0.20
N ASN A 112 -13.09 25.82 -1.04
CA ASN A 112 -12.84 26.76 -2.14
C ASN A 112 -11.34 27.11 -2.35
N ALA A 113 -10.47 26.13 -2.08
CA ALA A 113 -9.02 26.25 -2.12
C ALA A 113 -8.41 25.54 -3.33
N VAL A 114 -9.18 25.33 -4.41
CA VAL A 114 -8.80 24.51 -5.59
C VAL A 114 -7.45 24.90 -6.20
N ARG A 115 -6.99 26.15 -6.01
CA ARG A 115 -5.65 26.58 -6.43
C ARG A 115 -4.51 25.73 -5.86
N ILE A 116 -4.65 25.16 -4.65
CA ILE A 116 -3.57 24.39 -3.99
C ILE A 116 -3.38 23.00 -4.61
N VAL A 117 -4.35 22.52 -5.40
CA VAL A 117 -4.29 21.20 -6.02
C VAL A 117 -3.89 21.24 -7.49
N ARG A 118 -3.72 22.45 -8.07
CA ARG A 118 -3.45 22.66 -9.50
C ARG A 118 -2.21 21.94 -10.00
N ASP A 119 -1.16 21.90 -9.19
CA ASP A 119 0.13 21.30 -9.57
C ASP A 119 0.24 19.84 -9.08
N THR A 120 -0.89 19.21 -8.78
CA THR A 120 -0.95 17.82 -8.34
C THR A 120 -1.73 16.96 -9.34
N HIS A 121 -1.56 15.66 -9.24
CA HIS A 121 -2.39 14.72 -9.99
C HIS A 121 -3.75 14.44 -9.33
N ALA A 122 -4.09 15.12 -8.23
CA ALA A 122 -5.33 14.91 -7.49
C ALA A 122 -6.55 15.40 -8.30
N ILE A 123 -7.62 14.61 -8.34
CA ILE A 123 -8.85 14.99 -9.05
C ILE A 123 -10.02 14.81 -8.10
N ASP A 124 -10.92 15.79 -8.02
CA ASP A 124 -12.16 15.63 -7.26
C ASP A 124 -13.10 14.68 -7.99
N ARG A 125 -13.11 13.42 -7.54
CA ARG A 125 -14.00 12.38 -8.07
C ARG A 125 -15.28 12.23 -7.24
N MET A 126 -15.32 12.81 -6.05
CA MET A 126 -16.30 12.49 -5.00
C MET A 126 -17.46 13.49 -4.98
N LYS A 127 -17.26 14.74 -5.44
CA LYS A 127 -18.35 15.71 -5.59
C LYS A 127 -19.15 15.56 -6.87
N TYR A 128 -20.38 16.09 -6.88
CA TYR A 128 -21.14 16.33 -8.12
C TYR A 128 -20.36 17.28 -9.03
N SER A 129 -20.37 17.04 -10.34
CA SER A 129 -20.07 18.12 -11.28
C SER A 129 -21.26 19.07 -11.23
N GLU A 130 -21.07 20.32 -10.81
CA GLU A 130 -22.03 21.34 -11.21
C GLU A 130 -21.98 21.39 -12.73
N SER A 131 -23.04 20.94 -13.39
CA SER A 131 -23.33 21.40 -14.73
C SER A 131 -23.48 22.91 -14.62
N THR A 132 -22.54 23.65 -15.19
CA THR A 132 -22.71 25.08 -15.48
C THR A 132 -24.01 25.22 -16.26
N SER A 133 -25.03 25.75 -15.57
CA SER A 133 -26.29 26.23 -16.14
C SER A 133 -26.38 27.73 -15.89
#